data_AF-A0A6P3WZA0-F1
#
_entry.id   AF-A0A6P3WZA0-F1
#
_cell.length_a   1.000
_cell.length_b   1.000
_cell.length_c   1.000
_cell.angle_alpha   90.00
_cell.angle_beta   90.00
_cell.angle_gamma   90.00
#
_symmetry.space_group_name_H-M   'P 1'
#
loop_
_entity.id
_entity.type
_entity.pdbx_description
1 polymer ?
#
loop_
_entity_poly.entity_id
_entity_poly.type
_entity_poly.pdbx_seq_one_letter_code
_entity_poly.pdbx_strand_id
1 'polypeptide(L)'
;MEFDKLEQCIKSLNEAVSEFPIGAVSLEDYEPIEKKIQVTRESLMRLNARLLMLRAKSKHYTRHEKLRGTEEELGEALQRIISDTLINHGAIKLCLHSATIVSILNNKEGNEEHQKKLCAYMSKLFIVNDNIISIQQSIEEAFETQLNLKVECQKALNDYKNFLKEQKEIQNRKLQETCPDIARNKSRMENTLRKINIMKKLIRNFIAASNFMLTKQPLLLEMLEKHRELLNVETILKMTQDEQNIKHV
;
A
#
# COMPACT_ATOMS: atom_id res chain seq x y z
N MET A 1 -55.19 -20.40 -18.83
CA MET A 1 -54.13 -19.40 -19.12
C MET A 1 -53.54 -18.76 -17.86
N GLU A 2 -54.33 -18.25 -16.91
CA GLU A 2 -53.78 -17.72 -15.65
C GLU A 2 -53.48 -18.81 -14.61
N PHE A 3 -54.34 -19.82 -14.52
CA PHE A 3 -54.14 -20.97 -13.63
C PHE A 3 -52.90 -21.79 -13.99
N ASP A 4 -52.62 -21.98 -15.28
CA ASP A 4 -51.46 -22.73 -15.74
C ASP A 4 -50.15 -22.02 -15.37
N LYS A 5 -50.14 -20.68 -15.47
CA LYS A 5 -49.00 -19.86 -15.03
C LYS A 5 -48.81 -19.91 -13.52
N LEU A 6 -49.90 -19.91 -12.77
CA LEU A 6 -49.85 -20.04 -11.31
C LEU A 6 -49.30 -21.41 -10.90
N GLU A 7 -49.72 -22.48 -11.58
CA GLU A 7 -49.23 -23.83 -11.33
C GLU A 7 -47.73 -23.96 -11.66
N GLN A 8 -47.29 -23.31 -12.74
CA GLN A 8 -45.87 -23.26 -13.12
C GLN A 8 -45.03 -22.48 -12.10
N CYS A 9 -45.52 -21.34 -11.62
CA CYS A 9 -44.86 -20.58 -10.56
C CYS A 9 -44.80 -21.36 -9.24
N ILE A 10 -45.84 -22.11 -8.89
CA ILE A 10 -45.85 -22.97 -7.69
C ILE A 10 -44.83 -24.10 -7.84
N LYS A 11 -44.71 -24.72 -9.02
CA LYS A 11 -43.69 -25.74 -9.28
C LYS A 11 -42.28 -25.17 -9.17
N SER A 12 -42.00 -24.02 -9.77
CA SER A 12 -40.68 -23.36 -9.68
C SER A 12 -40.35 -22.90 -8.26
N LEU A 13 -41.35 -22.45 -7.49
CA LEU A 13 -41.16 -22.12 -6.08
C LEU A 13 -40.84 -23.36 -5.25
N ASN A 14 -41.54 -24.47 -5.52
CA ASN A 14 -41.32 -25.71 -4.80
C ASN A 14 -39.95 -26.33 -5.09
N GLU A 15 -39.48 -26.23 -6.35
CA GLU A 15 -38.10 -26.59 -6.73
C GLU A 15 -37.08 -25.74 -5.97
N ALA A 16 -37.22 -24.41 -5.98
CA ALA A 16 -36.31 -23.49 -5.29
C ALA A 16 -36.31 -23.68 -3.75
N VAL A 17 -37.46 -24.02 -3.17
CA VAL A 17 -37.58 -24.32 -1.73
C VAL A 17 -37.01 -25.71 -1.40
N SER A 18 -37.13 -26.67 -2.31
CA SER A 18 -36.55 -28.02 -2.13
C SER A 18 -35.03 -28.07 -2.30
N GLU A 19 -34.46 -27.16 -3.09
CA GLU A 19 -33.02 -26.96 -3.22
C GLU A 19 -32.42 -26.12 -2.09
N PHE A 20 -33.26 -25.51 -1.24
CA PHE A 20 -32.81 -24.73 -0.10
C PHE A 20 -32.31 -25.67 1.02
N PRO A 21 -31.02 -25.66 1.37
CA PRO A 21 -30.50 -26.53 2.43
C PRO A 21 -31.06 -26.08 3.79
N ILE A 22 -31.99 -26.84 4.33
CA ILE A 22 -32.57 -26.62 5.65
C ILE A 22 -31.47 -26.86 6.70
N GLY A 23 -30.98 -25.78 7.33
CA GLY A 23 -29.97 -25.85 8.40
C GLY A 23 -28.88 -24.78 8.38
N ALA A 24 -28.84 -23.91 7.36
CA ALA A 24 -27.90 -22.77 7.31
C ALA A 24 -28.37 -21.64 8.25
N VAL A 25 -27.55 -21.28 9.24
CA VAL A 25 -27.82 -20.20 10.21
C VAL A 25 -26.99 -18.94 9.90
N SER A 26 -25.87 -19.09 9.18
CA SER A 26 -24.97 -18.00 8.79
C SER A 26 -24.78 -17.93 7.26
N LEU A 27 -24.42 -16.75 6.74
CA LEU A 27 -24.04 -16.55 5.33
C LEU A 27 -22.86 -17.46 4.92
N GLU A 28 -22.02 -17.83 5.91
CA GLU A 28 -20.88 -18.74 5.76
C GLU A 28 -21.32 -20.18 5.44
N ASP A 29 -22.54 -20.58 5.79
CA ASP A 29 -23.05 -21.92 5.52
C ASP A 29 -23.26 -22.17 4.02
N TYR A 30 -23.42 -21.11 3.23
CA TYR A 30 -23.62 -21.12 1.79
C TYR A 30 -22.32 -21.19 0.97
N GLU A 31 -21.13 -21.09 1.61
CA GLU A 31 -19.88 -21.23 0.86
C GLU A 31 -19.68 -22.67 0.35
N PRO A 32 -19.28 -22.85 -0.92
CA PRO A 32 -18.89 -24.15 -1.46
C PRO A 32 -17.87 -24.85 -0.55
N ILE A 33 -18.05 -26.16 -0.35
CA ILE A 33 -17.24 -26.97 0.57
C ILE A 33 -15.74 -26.84 0.24
N GLU A 34 -15.38 -26.70 -1.03
CA GLU A 34 -14.00 -26.49 -1.48
C GLU A 34 -13.39 -25.19 -0.93
N LYS A 35 -14.17 -24.10 -0.89
CA LYS A 35 -13.71 -22.81 -0.33
C LYS A 35 -13.55 -22.91 1.19
N LYS A 36 -14.47 -23.58 1.88
CA LYS A 36 -14.35 -23.83 3.33
C LYS A 36 -13.10 -24.65 3.65
N ILE A 37 -12.83 -25.70 2.86
CA ILE A 37 -11.62 -26.52 3.00
C ILE A 37 -10.36 -25.68 2.76
N GLN A 38 -10.36 -24.81 1.75
CA GLN A 38 -9.22 -23.95 1.45
C GLN A 38 -8.94 -22.93 2.57
N VAL A 39 -9.98 -22.23 3.05
CA VAL A 39 -9.87 -21.28 4.17
C VAL A 39 -9.37 -21.98 5.44
N THR A 40 -9.87 -23.19 5.71
CA THR A 40 -9.44 -23.99 6.87
C THR A 40 -8.00 -24.49 6.73
N ARG A 41 -7.57 -24.88 5.52
CA ARG A 41 -6.16 -25.25 5.27
C ARG A 41 -5.23 -24.06 5.45
N GLU A 42 -5.61 -22.87 4.97
CA GLU A 42 -4.83 -21.66 5.16
C GLU A 42 -4.73 -21.24 6.63
N SER A 43 -5.83 -21.33 7.39
CA SER A 43 -5.82 -21.01 8.82
C SER A 43 -4.97 -22.02 9.61
N LEU A 44 -5.07 -23.31 9.28
CA LEU A 44 -4.27 -24.38 9.89
C LEU A 44 -2.79 -24.24 9.57
N MET A 45 -2.44 -23.83 8.34
CA MET A 45 -1.06 -23.52 7.95
C MET A 45 -0.49 -22.35 8.77
N ARG A 46 -1.25 -21.26 8.93
CA ARG A 46 -0.84 -20.10 9.77
C ARG A 46 -0.67 -20.50 11.24
N LEU A 47 -1.58 -21.30 11.77
CA LEU A 47 -1.50 -21.81 13.14
C LEU A 47 -0.30 -22.73 13.35
N ASN A 48 0.00 -23.60 12.37
CA ASN A 48 1.15 -24.49 12.43
C ASN A 48 2.47 -23.70 12.39
N ALA A 49 2.56 -22.68 11.55
CA ALA A 49 3.70 -21.76 11.52
C ALA A 49 3.88 -21.03 12.86
N ARG A 50 2.78 -20.53 13.46
CA ARG A 50 2.80 -19.89 14.79
C ARG A 50 3.24 -20.86 15.89
N LEU A 51 2.78 -22.11 15.83
CA LEU A 51 3.15 -23.16 16.77
C LEU A 51 4.64 -23.53 16.67
N LEU A 52 5.19 -23.64 15.46
CA LEU A 52 6.62 -23.84 15.23
C LEU A 52 7.45 -22.67 15.77
N MET A 53 7.02 -21.43 15.52
CA MET A 53 7.67 -20.23 16.03
C MET A 53 7.66 -20.17 17.56
N LEU A 54 6.52 -20.49 18.20
CA LEU A 54 6.42 -20.55 19.65
C LEU A 54 7.29 -21.66 20.27
N ARG A 55 7.37 -22.83 19.62
CA ARG A 55 8.29 -23.90 20.02
C ARG A 55 9.75 -23.47 19.89
N ALA A 56 10.12 -22.78 18.81
CA ALA A 56 11.46 -22.23 18.64
C ALA A 56 11.78 -21.19 19.73
N LYS A 57 10.86 -20.26 20.01
CA LYS A 57 10.98 -19.25 21.06
C LYS A 57 11.08 -19.89 22.45
N SER A 58 10.28 -20.91 22.74
CA SER A 58 10.35 -21.68 24.00
C SER A 58 11.70 -22.39 24.15
N LYS A 59 12.17 -23.10 23.11
CA LYS A 59 13.49 -23.75 23.09
C LYS A 59 14.64 -22.75 23.21
N HIS A 60 14.46 -21.53 22.70
CA HIS A 60 15.41 -20.44 22.85
C HIS A 60 15.49 -20.02 24.33
N TYR A 61 14.36 -19.75 24.99
CA TYR A 61 14.35 -19.39 26.41
C TYR A 61 14.94 -20.47 27.32
N THR A 62 14.75 -21.75 27.03
CA THR A 62 15.36 -22.85 27.83
C THR A 62 16.86 -23.00 27.61
N ARG A 63 17.42 -22.45 26.52
CA ARG A 63 18.83 -22.61 26.14
C ARG A 63 19.69 -21.37 26.46
N HIS A 64 19.07 -20.26 26.85
CA HIS A 64 19.70 -18.92 26.97
C HIS A 64 20.16 -18.50 28.36
N GLU A 65 20.27 -19.43 29.32
CA GLU A 65 20.93 -19.10 30.59
C GLU A 65 22.44 -18.83 30.48
N LYS A 66 23.07 -18.94 29.29
CA LYS A 66 24.54 -18.92 29.20
C LYS A 66 25.24 -17.98 28.22
N LEU A 67 24.61 -17.28 27.26
CA LEU A 67 25.38 -16.51 26.28
C LEU A 67 24.73 -15.17 25.90
N ARG A 68 25.09 -14.11 26.65
CA ARG A 68 24.82 -12.70 26.27
C ARG A 68 25.88 -12.24 25.26
N GLY A 69 25.53 -12.28 23.98
CA GLY A 69 26.18 -11.57 22.88
C GLY A 69 25.11 -11.17 21.87
N THR A 70 25.18 -9.96 21.33
CA THR A 70 24.19 -9.23 20.51
C THR A 70 23.33 -10.12 19.58
N GLU A 71 22.11 -10.45 20.05
CA GLU A 71 21.17 -11.36 19.35
C GLU A 71 20.70 -10.83 17.99
N GLU A 72 20.64 -9.51 17.81
CA GLU A 72 20.22 -8.87 16.56
C GLU A 72 21.27 -9.01 15.44
N GLU A 73 22.56 -8.83 15.76
CA GLU A 73 23.66 -9.00 14.79
C GLU A 73 23.83 -10.46 14.37
N LEU A 74 23.66 -11.40 15.31
CA LEU A 74 23.73 -12.83 15.01
C LEU A 74 22.53 -13.27 14.16
N GLY A 75 21.33 -12.73 14.42
CA GLY A 75 20.13 -13.01 13.62
C GLY A 75 20.26 -12.55 12.17
N GLU A 76 20.74 -11.33 11.96
CA GLU A 76 20.99 -10.78 10.61
C GLU A 76 22.13 -11.53 9.91
N ALA A 77 23.21 -11.86 10.60
CA ALA A 77 24.31 -12.64 10.04
C ALA A 77 23.85 -14.05 9.63
N LEU A 78 23.05 -14.73 10.45
CA LEU A 78 22.52 -16.05 10.13
C LEU A 78 21.57 -15.99 8.93
N GLN A 79 20.67 -15.00 8.90
CA GLN A 79 19.72 -14.83 7.81
C GLN A 79 20.44 -14.51 6.49
N ARG A 80 21.51 -13.72 6.54
CA ARG A 80 22.37 -13.46 5.38
C ARG A 80 23.07 -14.73 4.91
N ILE A 81 23.69 -15.49 5.81
CA ILE A 81 24.37 -16.76 5.48
C ILE A 81 23.36 -17.79 4.92
N ILE A 82 22.16 -17.89 5.48
CA ILE A 82 21.11 -18.78 4.98
C ILE A 82 20.63 -18.33 3.60
N SER A 83 20.43 -17.03 3.39
CA SER A 83 20.04 -16.49 2.09
C SER A 83 21.14 -16.73 1.04
N ASP A 84 22.39 -16.44 1.38
CA ASP A 84 23.55 -16.65 0.51
C ASP A 84 23.74 -18.13 0.19
N THR A 85 23.57 -19.03 1.16
CA THR A 85 23.68 -20.48 0.92
C THR A 85 22.52 -21.02 0.09
N LEU A 86 21.30 -20.52 0.27
CA LEU A 86 20.16 -20.87 -0.57
C LEU A 86 20.32 -20.34 -2.01
N ILE A 87 20.77 -19.11 -2.16
CA ILE A 87 21.08 -18.49 -3.46
C ILE A 87 22.19 -19.27 -4.13
N ASN A 88 23.28 -19.59 -3.41
CA ASN A 88 24.39 -20.36 -3.93
C ASN A 88 23.99 -21.79 -4.29
N HIS A 89 23.13 -22.44 -3.50
CA HIS A 89 22.61 -23.76 -3.82
C HIS A 89 21.74 -23.73 -5.08
N GLY A 90 20.86 -22.71 -5.20
CA GLY A 90 20.07 -22.47 -6.40
C GLY A 90 20.94 -22.22 -7.63
N ALA A 91 21.98 -21.40 -7.50
CA ALA A 91 22.94 -21.10 -8.55
C ALA A 91 23.72 -22.36 -8.97
N ILE A 92 24.24 -23.15 -8.02
CA ILE A 92 24.92 -24.42 -8.30
C ILE A 92 23.99 -25.38 -9.04
N LYS A 93 22.74 -25.52 -8.60
CA LYS A 93 21.75 -26.38 -9.25
C LYS A 93 21.46 -25.94 -10.68
N LEU A 94 21.28 -24.64 -10.90
CA LEU A 94 21.07 -24.08 -12.24
C LEU A 94 22.29 -24.25 -13.13
N CYS A 95 23.50 -24.07 -12.60
CA CYS A 95 24.74 -24.34 -13.32
C CYS A 95 24.88 -25.82 -13.71
N LEU A 96 24.53 -26.74 -12.82
CA LEU A 96 24.49 -28.17 -13.13
C LEU A 96 23.46 -28.49 -14.22
N HIS A 97 22.24 -27.95 -14.12
CA HIS A 97 21.22 -28.10 -15.17
C HIS A 97 21.70 -27.54 -16.51
N SER A 98 22.36 -26.37 -16.52
CA SER A 98 22.94 -25.77 -17.71
C SER A 98 24.04 -26.65 -18.31
N ALA A 99 24.93 -27.20 -17.47
CA ALA A 99 25.95 -28.14 -17.90
C ALA A 99 25.33 -29.41 -18.53
N THR A 100 24.27 -29.96 -17.95
CA THR A 100 23.52 -31.10 -18.52
C THR A 100 22.85 -30.73 -19.85
N ILE A 101 22.24 -29.55 -19.96
CA ILE A 101 21.66 -29.04 -21.22
C ILE A 101 22.73 -28.96 -22.32
N VAL A 102 23.91 -28.43 -22.01
CA VAL A 102 25.04 -28.32 -22.93
C VAL A 102 25.61 -29.71 -23.29
N SER A 103 25.66 -30.65 -22.36
CA SER A 103 26.05 -32.04 -22.61
C SER A 103 25.07 -32.75 -23.54
N ILE A 104 23.76 -32.50 -23.38
CA ILE A 104 22.70 -33.02 -24.26
C ILE A 104 22.82 -32.46 -25.68
N LEU A 105 23.11 -31.16 -25.81
CA LEU A 105 23.33 -30.54 -27.12
C LEU A 105 24.60 -31.03 -27.83
N ASN A 106 25.64 -31.39 -27.08
CA ASN A 106 26.92 -31.84 -27.62
C ASN A 106 26.99 -33.35 -27.91
N ASN A 107 25.85 -34.07 -27.94
CA ASN A 107 25.77 -35.52 -28.11
C ASN A 107 26.55 -36.34 -27.06
N LYS A 108 26.88 -35.75 -25.89
CA LYS A 108 27.62 -36.44 -24.83
C LYS A 108 26.70 -37.26 -23.92
N GLU A 109 25.46 -36.80 -23.72
CA GLU A 109 24.45 -37.43 -22.87
C GLU A 109 23.05 -37.28 -23.49
N GLY A 110 22.17 -38.30 -23.37
CA GLY A 110 20.77 -38.22 -23.84
C GLY A 110 20.50 -38.64 -25.29
N ASN A 111 19.24 -39.00 -25.57
CA ASN A 111 18.77 -39.48 -26.88
C ASN A 111 18.38 -38.33 -27.83
N GLU A 112 18.33 -38.59 -29.15
CA GLU A 112 17.91 -37.62 -30.18
C GLU A 112 16.54 -36.96 -29.90
N GLU A 113 15.62 -37.70 -29.26
CA GLU A 113 14.30 -37.15 -28.88
C GLU A 113 14.42 -36.04 -27.83
N HIS A 114 15.37 -36.15 -26.90
CA HIS A 114 15.63 -35.12 -25.89
C HIS A 114 16.21 -33.86 -26.53
N GLN A 115 17.06 -34.00 -27.55
CA GLN A 115 17.59 -32.86 -28.31
C GLN A 115 16.50 -32.13 -29.07
N LYS A 116 15.61 -32.85 -29.78
CA LYS A 116 14.49 -32.24 -30.50
C LYS A 116 13.57 -31.46 -29.55
N LYS A 117 13.26 -32.04 -28.37
CA LYS A 117 12.47 -31.35 -27.33
C LYS A 117 13.18 -30.10 -26.81
N LEU A 118 14.48 -30.20 -26.53
CA LEU A 118 15.29 -29.10 -25.99
C LEU A 118 15.43 -27.95 -26.99
N CYS A 119 15.67 -28.25 -28.27
CA CYS A 119 15.65 -27.25 -29.34
C CYS A 119 14.28 -26.56 -29.45
N ALA A 120 13.17 -27.33 -29.39
CA ALA A 120 11.82 -26.75 -29.43
C ALA A 120 11.55 -25.82 -28.23
N TYR A 121 11.99 -26.19 -27.02
CA TYR A 121 11.86 -25.33 -25.84
C TYR A 121 12.75 -24.09 -25.94
N MET A 122 13.99 -24.22 -26.40
CA MET A 122 14.88 -23.08 -26.63
C MET A 122 14.29 -22.12 -27.65
N SER A 123 13.80 -22.60 -28.79
CA SER A 123 13.15 -21.75 -29.79
C SER A 123 11.95 -20.99 -29.22
N LYS A 124 11.10 -21.65 -28.41
CA LYS A 124 9.99 -20.97 -27.72
C LYS A 124 10.48 -19.92 -26.74
N LEU A 125 11.52 -20.21 -25.97
CA LEU A 125 12.11 -19.26 -25.03
C LEU A 125 12.69 -18.04 -25.75
N PHE A 126 13.38 -18.23 -26.88
CA PHE A 126 13.90 -17.14 -27.69
C PHE A 126 12.79 -16.27 -28.25
N ILE A 127 11.73 -16.85 -28.80
CA ILE A 127 10.57 -16.08 -29.29
C ILE A 127 9.94 -15.24 -28.17
N VAL A 128 9.78 -15.82 -26.97
CA VAL A 128 9.25 -15.08 -25.82
C VAL A 128 10.21 -13.96 -25.41
N ASN A 129 11.51 -14.21 -25.40
CA ASN A 129 12.51 -13.20 -25.06
C ASN A 129 12.54 -12.05 -26.08
N ASP A 130 12.47 -12.36 -27.36
CA ASP A 130 12.40 -11.37 -28.44
C ASP A 130 11.13 -10.51 -28.33
N ASN A 131 10.00 -11.13 -28.01
CA ASN A 131 8.75 -10.40 -27.75
C ASN A 131 8.87 -9.49 -26.52
N ILE A 132 9.50 -9.95 -25.44
CA ILE A 132 9.74 -9.13 -24.24
C ILE A 132 10.63 -7.94 -24.59
N ILE A 133 11.70 -8.13 -25.36
CA ILE A 133 12.60 -7.07 -25.81
C ILE A 133 11.85 -6.06 -26.67
N SER A 134 11.02 -6.51 -27.61
CA SER A 134 10.22 -5.64 -28.47
C SER A 134 9.21 -4.81 -27.66
N ILE A 135 8.53 -5.42 -26.68
CA ILE A 135 7.63 -4.70 -25.78
C ILE A 135 8.42 -3.67 -24.96
N GLN A 136 9.58 -4.04 -24.42
CA GLN A 136 10.43 -3.13 -23.65
C GLN A 136 10.86 -1.91 -24.47
N GLN A 137 11.25 -2.10 -25.72
CA GLN A 137 11.57 -1.00 -26.63
C GLN A 137 10.37 -0.08 -26.86
N SER A 138 9.18 -0.65 -27.09
CA SER A 138 7.96 0.16 -27.24
C SER A 138 7.59 0.95 -25.98
N ILE A 139 7.86 0.39 -24.79
CA ILE A 139 7.67 1.07 -23.50
C ILE A 139 8.65 2.23 -23.37
N GLU A 140 9.91 2.03 -23.74
CA GLU A 140 10.95 3.08 -23.69
C GLU A 140 10.62 4.24 -24.64
N GLU A 141 10.20 3.95 -25.87
CA GLU A 141 9.74 4.97 -26.82
C GLU A 141 8.51 5.73 -26.31
N ALA A 142 7.53 5.02 -25.74
CA ALA A 142 6.35 5.63 -25.12
C ALA A 142 6.73 6.50 -23.91
N PHE A 143 7.72 6.09 -23.14
CA PHE A 143 8.21 6.85 -21.99
C PHE A 143 8.94 8.12 -22.41
N GLU A 144 9.76 8.05 -23.46
CA GLU A 144 10.47 9.20 -24.00
C GLU A 144 9.49 10.23 -24.58
N THR A 145 8.49 9.77 -25.36
CA THR A 145 7.44 10.66 -25.88
C THR A 145 6.62 11.30 -24.77
N GLN A 146 6.25 10.54 -23.73
CA GLN A 146 5.56 11.08 -22.55
C GLN A 146 6.40 12.13 -21.83
N LEU A 147 7.71 11.89 -21.66
CA LEU A 147 8.61 12.81 -21.01
C LEU A 147 8.71 14.12 -21.80
N ASN A 148 8.87 14.03 -23.13
CA ASN A 148 8.94 15.20 -24.01
C ASN A 148 7.66 16.02 -23.96
N LEU A 149 6.49 15.38 -24.06
CA LEU A 149 5.20 16.06 -23.93
C LEU A 149 5.04 16.74 -22.56
N LYS A 150 5.51 16.11 -21.48
CA LYS A 150 5.48 16.70 -20.14
C LYS A 150 6.36 17.95 -20.06
N VAL A 151 7.54 17.91 -20.67
CA VAL A 151 8.44 19.06 -20.76
C VAL A 151 7.80 20.20 -21.56
N GLU A 152 7.20 19.90 -22.71
CA GLU A 152 6.48 20.89 -23.53
C GLU A 152 5.31 21.51 -22.78
N CYS A 153 4.49 20.70 -22.13
CA CYS A 153 3.38 21.18 -21.30
C CYS A 153 3.90 22.09 -20.17
N GLN A 154 5.00 21.72 -19.52
CA GLN A 154 5.58 22.53 -18.46
C GLN A 154 6.12 23.87 -18.98
N LYS A 155 6.73 23.88 -20.17
CA LYS A 155 7.17 25.11 -20.86
C LYS A 155 5.97 26.00 -21.18
N ALA A 156 4.94 25.45 -21.84
CA ALA A 156 3.74 26.20 -22.18
C ALA A 156 3.02 26.78 -20.95
N LEU A 157 2.96 26.02 -19.85
CA LEU A 157 2.41 26.52 -18.58
C LEU A 157 3.24 27.66 -17.99
N ASN A 158 4.57 27.57 -18.08
CA ASN A 158 5.46 28.62 -17.62
C ASN A 158 5.33 29.89 -18.47
N ASP A 159 5.25 29.74 -19.80
CA ASP A 159 5.08 30.85 -20.73
C ASP A 159 3.74 31.55 -20.49
N TYR A 160 2.66 30.78 -20.34
CA TYR A 160 1.35 31.34 -19.98
C TYR A 160 1.37 32.07 -18.64
N LYS A 161 2.06 31.51 -17.64
CA LYS A 161 2.23 32.17 -16.34
C LYS A 161 3.01 33.48 -16.45
N ASN A 162 4.01 33.54 -17.33
CA ASN A 162 4.77 34.77 -17.58
C ASN A 162 3.88 35.82 -18.28
N PHE A 163 3.13 35.42 -19.31
CA PHE A 163 2.15 36.27 -19.98
C PHE A 163 1.13 36.87 -18.99
N LEU A 164 0.59 36.06 -18.08
CA LEU A 164 -0.34 36.55 -17.05
C LEU A 164 0.30 37.54 -16.09
N LYS A 165 1.59 37.37 -15.74
CA LYS A 165 2.31 38.34 -14.91
C LYS A 165 2.48 39.66 -15.64
N GLU A 166 2.90 39.63 -16.90
CA GLU A 166 3.05 40.84 -17.72
C GLU A 166 1.73 41.59 -17.86
N GLN A 167 0.63 40.89 -18.14
CA GLN A 167 -0.71 41.48 -18.14
C GLN A 167 -1.07 42.12 -16.79
N LYS A 168 -0.81 41.42 -15.68
CA LYS A 168 -1.08 41.94 -14.34
C LYS A 168 -0.24 43.19 -14.05
N GLU A 169 1.01 43.22 -14.47
CA GLU A 169 1.89 44.38 -14.32
C GLU A 169 1.39 45.59 -15.10
N ILE A 170 1.00 45.40 -16.36
CA ILE A 170 0.44 46.47 -17.20
C ILE A 170 -0.84 47.02 -16.57
N GLN A 171 -1.75 46.15 -16.12
CA GLN A 171 -2.99 46.56 -15.45
C GLN A 171 -2.71 47.29 -14.14
N ASN A 172 -1.74 46.82 -13.35
CA ASN A 172 -1.36 47.47 -12.10
C ASN A 172 -0.74 48.85 -12.33
N ARG A 173 0.11 49.02 -13.35
CA ARG A 173 0.67 50.33 -13.73
C ARG A 173 -0.43 51.30 -14.13
N LYS A 174 -1.34 50.89 -15.02
CA LYS A 174 -2.51 51.69 -15.42
C LYS A 174 -3.38 52.07 -14.21
N LEU A 175 -3.61 51.13 -13.29
CA LEU A 175 -4.40 51.38 -12.08
C LEU A 175 -3.71 52.37 -11.14
N GLN A 176 -2.38 52.29 -10.99
CA GLN A 176 -1.62 53.24 -10.19
C GLN A 176 -1.67 54.66 -10.77
N GLU A 177 -1.62 54.78 -12.10
CA GLU A 177 -1.71 56.06 -12.81
C GLU A 177 -3.12 56.66 -12.75
N THR A 178 -4.16 55.83 -12.89
CA THR A 178 -5.56 56.31 -13.00
C THR A 178 -6.23 56.48 -11.63
N CYS A 179 -5.95 55.60 -10.66
CA CYS A 179 -6.64 55.54 -9.35
C CYS A 179 -5.70 55.03 -8.23
N PRO A 180 -4.84 55.89 -7.64
CA PRO A 180 -3.80 55.47 -6.69
C PRO A 180 -4.35 54.91 -5.37
N ASP A 181 -5.49 55.38 -4.89
CA ASP A 181 -6.08 54.92 -3.63
C ASP A 181 -6.63 53.49 -3.72
N ILE A 182 -7.20 53.13 -4.88
CA ILE A 182 -7.67 51.77 -5.16
C ILE A 182 -6.47 50.82 -5.24
N ALA A 183 -5.36 51.25 -5.85
CA ALA A 183 -4.12 50.47 -5.90
C ALA A 183 -3.54 50.21 -4.50
N ARG A 184 -3.56 51.19 -3.60
CA ARG A 184 -3.14 51.04 -2.20
C ARG A 184 -4.01 50.05 -1.43
N ASN A 185 -5.33 50.14 -1.58
CA ASN A 185 -6.27 49.21 -0.93
C ASN A 185 -6.11 47.77 -1.45
N LYS A 186 -5.91 47.59 -2.76
CA LYS A 186 -5.61 46.28 -3.37
C LYS A 186 -4.35 45.66 -2.78
N SER A 187 -3.27 46.43 -2.62
CA SER A 187 -2.02 45.97 -2.00
C SER A 187 -2.21 45.55 -0.53
N ARG A 188 -2.94 46.34 0.25
CA ARG A 188 -3.28 45.98 1.64
C ARG A 188 -4.07 44.68 1.71
N MET A 189 -5.07 44.50 0.85
CA MET A 189 -5.86 43.28 0.77
C MET A 189 -5.02 42.06 0.37
N GLU A 190 -4.16 42.18 -0.66
CA GLU A 190 -3.25 41.10 -1.08
C GLU A 190 -2.31 40.67 0.05
N ASN A 191 -1.79 41.62 0.84
CA ASN A 191 -0.95 41.31 2.00
C ASN A 191 -1.70 40.56 3.10
N THR A 192 -2.93 40.97 3.41
CA THR A 192 -3.78 40.26 4.38
C THR A 192 -4.10 38.84 3.91
N LEU A 193 -4.45 38.66 2.63
CA LEU A 193 -4.70 37.34 2.05
C LEU A 193 -3.45 36.45 2.08
N ARG A 194 -2.26 37.00 1.81
CA ARG A 194 -1.00 36.26 1.95
C ARG A 194 -0.78 35.79 3.39
N LYS A 195 -1.00 36.65 4.39
CA LYS A 195 -0.90 36.29 5.81
C LYS A 195 -1.86 35.15 6.17
N ILE A 196 -3.12 35.25 5.74
CA ILE A 196 -4.13 34.19 5.95
C ILE A 196 -3.69 32.87 5.30
N ASN A 197 -3.18 32.90 4.07
CA ASN A 197 -2.73 31.69 3.38
C ASN A 197 -1.49 31.05 4.04
N ILE A 198 -0.54 31.85 4.51
CA ILE A 198 0.61 31.34 5.28
C ILE A 198 0.12 30.68 6.56
N MET A 199 -0.78 31.35 7.29
CA MET A 199 -1.35 30.83 8.53
C MET A 199 -2.12 29.52 8.29
N LYS A 200 -2.91 29.45 7.21
CA LYS A 200 -3.60 28.21 6.80
C LYS A 200 -2.63 27.05 6.52
N LYS A 201 -1.50 27.31 5.87
CA LYS A 201 -0.46 26.29 5.63
C LYS A 201 0.20 25.84 6.94
N LEU A 202 0.52 26.78 7.83
CA LEU A 202 1.10 26.48 9.13
C LEU A 202 0.15 25.63 9.98
N ILE A 203 -1.13 25.99 10.05
CA ILE A 203 -2.15 25.21 10.75
C ILE A 203 -2.26 23.80 10.14
N ARG A 204 -2.27 23.67 8.81
CA ARG A 204 -2.33 22.35 8.16
C ARG A 204 -1.11 21.50 8.50
N ASN A 205 0.08 22.08 8.45
CA ASN A 205 1.33 21.39 8.80
C ASN A 205 1.36 21.01 10.28
N PHE A 206 0.88 21.90 11.15
CA PHE A 206 0.74 21.65 12.58
C PHE A 206 -0.19 20.46 12.83
N ILE A 207 -1.39 20.46 12.25
CA ILE A 207 -2.34 19.34 12.36
C ILE A 207 -1.73 18.05 11.83
N ALA A 208 -1.04 18.09 10.68
CA ALA A 208 -0.40 16.90 10.12
C ALA A 208 0.72 16.36 11.03
N ALA A 209 1.56 17.23 11.58
CA ALA A 209 2.62 16.87 12.52
C ALA A 209 2.05 16.34 13.84
N SER A 210 1.02 16.99 14.39
CA SER A 210 0.32 16.54 15.59
C SER A 210 -0.33 15.18 15.38
N ASN A 211 -1.01 14.96 14.25
CA ASN A 211 -1.59 13.67 13.91
C ASN A 211 -0.52 12.57 13.83
N PHE A 212 0.61 12.88 13.18
CA PHE A 212 1.75 11.97 13.11
C PHE A 212 2.32 11.62 14.49
N MET A 213 2.48 12.61 15.37
CA MET A 213 2.93 12.38 16.75
C MET A 213 1.93 11.54 17.56
N LEU A 214 0.64 11.81 17.40
CA LEU A 214 -0.45 11.03 18.01
C LEU A 214 -0.46 9.58 17.52
N THR A 215 -0.22 9.32 16.23
CA THR A 215 -0.10 7.95 15.71
C THR A 215 1.16 7.22 16.18
N LYS A 216 2.25 7.94 16.51
CA LYS A 216 3.51 7.32 16.97
C LYS A 216 3.53 7.01 18.47
N GLN A 217 2.79 7.76 19.28
CA GLN A 217 2.62 7.51 20.71
C GLN A 217 1.15 7.20 21.03
N PRO A 218 0.70 5.96 20.74
CA PRO A 218 -0.68 5.55 21.00
C PRO A 218 -1.04 5.60 22.48
N LEU A 219 -0.05 5.52 23.38
CA LEU A 219 -0.23 5.66 24.83
C LEU A 219 -0.90 6.99 25.21
N LEU A 220 -0.56 8.10 24.52
CA LEU A 220 -1.13 9.41 24.80
C LEU A 220 -2.61 9.48 24.37
N LEU A 221 -2.92 8.84 23.25
CA LEU A 221 -4.28 8.73 22.71
C LEU A 221 -5.17 7.85 23.62
N GLU A 222 -4.61 6.74 24.09
CA GLU A 222 -5.26 5.82 25.02
C GLU A 222 -5.45 6.45 26.42
N MET A 223 -4.48 7.26 26.89
CA MET A 223 -4.64 8.09 28.09
C MET A 223 -5.71 9.16 27.91
N LEU A 224 -5.74 9.87 26.77
CA LEU A 224 -6.77 10.86 26.47
C LEU A 224 -8.17 10.24 26.38
N GLU A 225 -8.31 9.06 25.79
CA GLU A 225 -9.57 8.31 25.79
C GLU A 225 -9.99 7.88 27.21
N LYS A 226 -9.05 7.33 28.01
CA LYS A 226 -9.32 6.94 29.40
C LYS A 226 -9.68 8.13 30.31
N HIS A 227 -9.15 9.32 30.02
CA HIS A 227 -9.45 10.54 30.79
C HIS A 227 -10.57 11.41 30.19
N ARG A 228 -11.15 11.02 29.05
CA ARG A 228 -12.27 11.74 28.41
C ARG A 228 -13.52 11.76 29.29
N GLU A 229 -13.76 10.69 30.04
CA GLU A 229 -14.90 10.59 30.97
C GLU A 229 -14.67 11.39 32.26
N LEU A 230 -13.41 11.64 32.64
CA LEU A 230 -13.05 12.46 33.81
C LEU A 230 -13.24 13.96 33.56
N LEU A 231 -13.02 14.41 32.31
CA LEU A 231 -13.19 15.79 31.87
C LEU A 231 -14.60 16.03 31.31
N ASN A 232 -15.62 15.84 32.15
CA ASN A 232 -16.97 16.24 31.80
C ASN A 232 -17.13 17.77 31.94
N VAL A 233 -18.10 18.37 31.24
CA VAL A 233 -18.36 19.83 31.28
C VAL A 233 -18.58 20.31 32.72
N GLU A 234 -19.17 19.46 33.55
CA GLU A 234 -19.38 19.67 34.98
C GLU A 234 -18.07 19.73 35.78
N THR A 235 -17.07 18.91 35.44
CA THR A 235 -15.74 18.92 36.06
C THR A 235 -14.96 20.18 35.67
N ILE A 236 -15.07 20.60 34.39
CA ILE A 236 -14.44 21.83 33.88
C ILE A 236 -15.05 23.05 34.58
N LEU A 237 -16.38 23.10 34.73
CA LEU A 237 -17.09 24.15 35.46
C LEU A 237 -16.64 24.25 36.93
N LYS A 238 -16.48 23.11 37.61
CA LYS A 238 -15.96 23.06 39.00
C LYS A 238 -14.51 23.55 39.09
N MET A 239 -13.63 23.13 38.19
CA MET A 239 -12.24 23.61 38.16
C MET A 239 -12.15 25.13 37.93
N THR A 240 -13.00 25.70 37.07
CA THR A 240 -13.04 27.16 36.87
C THR A 240 -13.61 27.94 38.05
N GLN A 241 -14.49 27.33 38.86
CA GLN A 241 -15.02 27.95 40.08
C GLN A 241 -14.02 27.87 41.23
N ASP A 242 -13.27 26.78 41.35
CA ASP A 242 -12.23 26.63 42.37
C ASP A 242 -11.07 27.62 42.16
N GLU A 243 -10.68 27.91 40.91
CA GLU A 243 -9.70 28.97 40.60
C GLU A 243 -10.18 30.39 40.95
N GLN A 244 -11.49 30.65 40.94
CA GLN A 244 -12.06 31.92 41.38
C GLN A 244 -12.12 32.04 42.90
N ASN A 245 -12.31 30.93 43.62
CA ASN A 245 -12.32 30.91 45.08
C ASN A 245 -10.92 31.03 45.71
N ILE A 246 -9.87 30.58 45.02
CA ILE A 246 -8.47 30.74 45.50
C ILE A 246 -7.99 32.20 45.44
N LYS A 247 -8.61 33.06 44.61
CA LYS A 247 -8.28 34.49 44.53
C LYS A 247 -8.98 35.37 45.58
N HIS A 248 -9.84 34.79 46.41
CA HIS A 248 -10.61 35.50 47.44
C HIS A 248 -10.33 35.03 48.87
N VAL A 249 -9.18 34.39 49.10
CA VAL A 249 -8.60 34.14 50.43
C VAL A 249 -7.32 34.95 50.61
#